data_AF-A0A944I1S0-F1
#
_entry.id   AF-A0A944I1S0-F1
#
_cell.length_a   1.000
_cell.length_b   1.000
_cell.length_c   1.000
_cell.angle_alpha   90.00
_cell.angle_beta   90.00
_cell.angle_gamma   90.00
#
_symmetry.space_group_name_H-M   'P 1'
#
loop_
_entity.id
_entity.type
_entity.pdbx_description
1 polymer ?
#
loop_
_entity_poly.entity_id
_entity_poly.type
_entity_poly.pdbx_seq_one_letter_code
_entity_poly.pdbx_strand_id
1 'polypeptide(L)'
;MTETLTRFEPFPEPPALILEYIAERSTEESVAADGPAPWDLGALSAELIEPMPAWLDSVCRWLNRTYAWQPQDVIPPCWAKHEGLAYEIAALAFARGDAYMEAGSSVIWHEQYDRFLTRMNKTLGKAGDECRVGKHDDRPARFQLAAWPTAKTEETESAGRVEEMAG
;
A
#
# COMPACT_ATOMS: atom_id res chain seq x y z
N MET A 1 28.28 -18.05 21.61
CA MET A 1 28.11 -16.86 20.74
C MET A 1 27.12 -17.10 19.58
N THR A 2 26.47 -18.27 19.50
CA THR A 2 25.53 -18.62 18.41
C THR A 2 24.08 -18.20 18.69
N GLU A 3 23.74 -17.81 19.92
CA GLU A 3 22.39 -17.42 20.35
C GLU A 3 21.94 -16.02 19.87
N THR A 4 22.82 -15.23 19.26
CA THR A 4 22.50 -13.82 18.97
C THR A 4 21.52 -13.66 17.80
N LEU A 5 21.54 -14.58 16.83
CA LEU A 5 20.73 -14.50 15.60
C LEU A 5 19.44 -15.32 15.67
N THR A 6 19.32 -16.26 16.62
CA THR A 6 18.14 -17.13 16.76
C THR A 6 16.89 -16.37 17.23
N ARG A 7 17.05 -15.15 17.77
CA ARG A 7 15.95 -14.27 18.19
C ARG A 7 15.31 -13.47 17.04
N PHE A 8 15.85 -13.55 15.82
CA PHE A 8 15.34 -12.78 14.69
C PHE A 8 14.04 -13.40 14.20
N GLU A 9 12.96 -12.62 14.17
CA GLU A 9 11.69 -13.09 13.67
C GLU A 9 11.73 -13.21 12.13
N PRO A 10 11.17 -14.31 11.58
CA PRO A 10 11.05 -14.44 10.14
C PRO A 10 10.09 -13.38 9.58
N PHE A 11 10.21 -13.11 8.28
CA PHE A 11 9.25 -12.27 7.58
C PHE A 11 7.86 -12.94 7.61
N PRO A 12 6.77 -12.17 7.82
CA PRO A 12 5.42 -12.73 7.87
C PRO A 12 5.02 -13.44 6.58
N GLU A 13 4.60 -14.68 6.70
CA GLU A 13 4.12 -15.48 5.57
C GLU A 13 2.76 -14.96 5.06
N PRO A 14 2.54 -14.88 3.73
CA PRO A 14 1.23 -14.52 3.19
C PRO A 14 0.13 -15.51 3.62
N PRO A 15 -1.14 -15.07 3.64
CA PRO A 15 -2.26 -15.97 3.90
C PRO A 15 -2.27 -17.17 2.94
N ALA A 16 -2.63 -18.35 3.41
CA ALA A 16 -2.66 -19.57 2.59
C ALA A 16 -3.46 -19.39 1.29
N LEU A 17 -4.63 -18.73 1.36
CA LEU A 17 -5.45 -18.39 0.21
C LEU A 17 -4.69 -17.56 -0.85
N ILE A 18 -3.83 -16.63 -0.43
CA ILE A 18 -3.02 -15.81 -1.33
C ILE A 18 -1.90 -16.65 -1.95
N LEU A 19 -1.28 -17.55 -1.19
CA LEU A 19 -0.28 -18.48 -1.70
C LEU A 19 -0.87 -19.44 -2.74
N GLU A 20 -2.05 -19.97 -2.46
CA GLU A 20 -2.83 -20.80 -3.39
C GLU A 20 -3.15 -20.03 -4.68
N TYR A 21 -3.67 -18.80 -4.55
CA TYR A 21 -3.93 -17.92 -5.69
C TYR A 21 -2.67 -17.68 -6.54
N ILE A 22 -1.52 -17.42 -5.92
CA ILE A 22 -0.24 -17.23 -6.65
C ILE A 22 0.20 -18.51 -7.38
N ALA A 23 0.05 -19.67 -6.73
CA ALA A 23 0.39 -20.95 -7.34
C ALA A 23 -0.52 -21.27 -8.53
N GLU A 24 -1.83 -21.03 -8.39
CA GLU A 24 -2.80 -21.19 -9.47
C GLU A 24 -2.52 -20.23 -10.63
N ARG A 25 -2.19 -18.96 -10.34
CA ARG A 25 -1.81 -17.97 -11.36
C ARG A 25 -0.61 -18.38 -12.19
N SER A 26 0.31 -19.13 -11.61
CA SER A 26 1.53 -19.60 -12.28
C SER A 26 1.26 -20.81 -13.18
N THR A 27 0.05 -21.36 -13.16
CA THR A 27 -0.39 -22.48 -13.99
C THR A 27 -1.17 -21.94 -15.18
N GLU A 28 -0.62 -22.08 -16.40
CA GLU A 28 -1.17 -21.49 -17.63
C GLU A 28 -2.62 -21.89 -17.96
N GLU A 29 -3.10 -23.03 -17.43
CA GLU A 29 -4.46 -23.54 -17.66
C GLU A 29 -5.48 -23.11 -16.58
N SER A 30 -5.07 -22.33 -15.58
CA SER A 30 -5.95 -21.90 -14.48
C SER A 30 -6.74 -20.63 -14.82
N VAL A 31 -8.00 -20.56 -14.37
CA VAL A 31 -8.81 -19.32 -14.41
C VAL A 31 -8.13 -18.18 -13.63
N ALA A 32 -7.33 -18.51 -12.62
CA ALA A 32 -6.59 -17.52 -11.86
C ALA A 32 -5.50 -16.83 -12.69
N ALA A 33 -4.95 -17.46 -13.74
CA ALA A 33 -3.87 -16.92 -14.57
C ALA A 33 -4.21 -15.54 -15.16
N ASP A 34 -5.47 -15.35 -15.58
CA ASP A 34 -5.98 -14.09 -16.11
C ASP A 34 -6.44 -13.08 -15.04
N GLY A 35 -6.36 -13.45 -13.76
CA GLY A 35 -6.75 -12.60 -12.63
C GLY A 35 -5.82 -11.38 -12.43
N PRO A 36 -6.16 -10.49 -11.48
CA PRO A 36 -5.29 -9.39 -11.08
C PRO A 36 -4.00 -9.89 -10.42
N ALA A 37 -2.94 -9.07 -10.45
CA ALA A 37 -1.75 -9.33 -9.65
C ALA A 37 -2.08 -9.34 -8.14
N PRO A 38 -1.45 -10.19 -7.32
CA PRO A 38 -1.77 -10.31 -5.89
C PRO A 38 -1.47 -9.05 -5.07
N TRP A 39 -0.62 -8.15 -5.58
CA TRP A 39 -0.33 -6.84 -4.99
C TRP A 39 -1.26 -5.71 -5.46
N ASP A 40 -2.15 -5.96 -6.43
CA ASP A 40 -3.12 -4.97 -6.91
C ASP A 40 -4.40 -4.99 -6.06
N LEU A 41 -4.29 -4.43 -4.85
CA LEU A 41 -5.32 -4.50 -3.80
C LEU A 41 -6.73 -4.11 -4.27
N GLY A 42 -6.86 -3.11 -5.13
CA GLY A 42 -8.16 -2.62 -5.61
C GLY A 42 -8.78 -3.48 -6.71
N ALA A 43 -8.01 -4.35 -7.33
CA ALA A 43 -8.49 -5.28 -8.35
C ALA A 43 -8.82 -6.67 -7.79
N LEU A 44 -8.35 -7.00 -6.58
CA LEU A 44 -8.64 -8.27 -5.92
C LEU A 44 -10.14 -8.46 -5.64
N SER A 45 -10.58 -9.72 -5.67
CA SER A 45 -11.93 -10.09 -5.25
C SER A 45 -12.12 -9.84 -3.74
N ALA A 46 -13.37 -9.74 -3.29
CA ALA A 46 -13.69 -9.59 -1.87
C ALA A 46 -13.11 -10.72 -0.99
N GLU A 47 -13.01 -11.93 -1.54
CA GLU A 47 -12.42 -13.08 -0.87
C GLU A 47 -10.90 -12.95 -0.73
N LEU A 48 -10.20 -12.55 -1.80
CA LEU A 48 -8.74 -12.38 -1.78
C LEU A 48 -8.31 -11.16 -0.95
N ILE A 49 -9.10 -10.08 -0.92
CA ILE A 49 -8.73 -8.87 -0.17
C ILE A 49 -8.98 -8.99 1.33
N GLU A 50 -9.92 -9.83 1.78
CA GLU A 50 -10.30 -9.98 3.19
C GLU A 50 -9.12 -10.26 4.14
N PRO A 51 -8.20 -11.20 3.86
CA PRO A 51 -7.11 -11.50 4.79
C PRO A 51 -5.93 -10.52 4.69
N MET A 52 -5.90 -9.67 3.65
CA MET A 52 -4.74 -8.81 3.34
C MET A 52 -4.44 -7.78 4.42
N PRO A 53 -5.41 -7.05 5.02
CA PRO A 53 -5.11 -6.06 6.05
C PRO A 53 -4.36 -6.63 7.26
N ALA A 54 -4.75 -7.82 7.73
CA ALA A 54 -4.12 -8.46 8.88
C ALA A 54 -2.67 -8.89 8.59
N TRP A 55 -2.45 -9.48 7.40
CA TRP A 55 -1.12 -9.86 6.96
C TRP A 55 -0.22 -8.65 6.73
N LEU A 56 -0.70 -7.62 6.02
CA LEU A 56 0.07 -6.40 5.76
C LEU A 56 0.39 -5.62 7.06
N ASP A 57 -0.48 -5.67 8.08
CA ASP A 57 -0.15 -5.12 9.41
C ASP A 57 1.01 -5.87 10.05
N SER A 58 1.05 -7.20 9.94
CA SER A 58 2.17 -8.01 10.40
C SER A 58 3.46 -7.67 9.65
N VAL A 59 3.39 -7.46 8.33
CA VAL A 59 4.53 -6.98 7.52
C VAL A 59 5.02 -5.63 8.02
N CYS A 60 4.13 -4.66 8.25
CA CYS A 60 4.49 -3.35 8.78
C CYS A 60 5.20 -3.45 10.13
N ARG A 61 4.68 -4.27 11.04
CA ARG A 61 5.30 -4.52 12.35
C ARG A 61 6.68 -5.15 12.24
N TRP A 62 6.85 -6.09 11.32
CA TRP A 62 8.14 -6.72 11.07
C TRP A 62 9.15 -5.72 10.51
N LEU A 63 8.75 -4.92 9.51
CA LEU A 63 9.60 -3.88 8.92
C LEU A 63 10.02 -2.84 9.96
N ASN A 64 9.06 -2.33 10.73
CA ASN A 64 9.32 -1.36 11.79
C ASN A 64 10.30 -1.92 12.83
N ARG A 65 10.09 -3.15 13.29
CA ARG A 65 10.96 -3.79 14.27
C ARG A 65 12.37 -4.06 13.74
N THR A 66 12.48 -4.39 12.46
CA THR A 66 13.74 -4.81 11.84
C THR A 66 14.58 -3.62 11.41
N TYR A 67 13.95 -2.57 10.87
CA TYR A 67 14.64 -1.50 10.16
C TYR A 67 14.36 -0.09 10.68
N ALA A 68 13.23 0.18 11.36
CA ALA A 68 12.86 1.55 11.73
C ALA A 68 13.55 2.01 13.03
N TRP A 69 14.80 2.42 12.90
CA TRP A 69 15.61 2.95 14.01
C TRP A 69 15.41 4.45 14.25
N GLN A 70 14.81 5.17 13.29
CA GLN A 70 14.48 6.59 13.42
C GLN A 70 12.97 6.82 13.27
N PRO A 71 12.41 7.87 13.88
CA PRO A 71 10.97 8.16 13.77
C PRO A 71 10.48 8.20 12.32
N GLN A 72 11.21 8.85 11.41
CA GLN A 72 10.82 8.95 9.99
C GLN A 72 10.81 7.61 9.23
N ASP A 73 11.42 6.56 9.77
CA ASP A 73 11.45 5.24 9.17
C ASP A 73 10.24 4.38 9.61
N VAL A 74 9.52 4.83 10.63
CA VAL A 74 8.34 4.12 11.16
C VAL A 74 7.19 4.24 10.17
N ILE A 75 6.73 3.08 9.69
CA ILE A 75 5.44 2.94 9.00
C ILE A 75 4.34 3.21 10.03
N PRO A 76 3.45 4.17 9.80
CA PRO A 76 2.45 4.57 10.80
C PRO A 76 1.37 3.51 10.98
N PRO A 77 0.76 3.38 12.18
CA PRO A 77 -0.36 2.46 12.43
C PRO A 77 -1.59 2.76 11.57
N CYS A 78 -1.73 3.98 11.06
CA CYS A 78 -2.80 4.37 10.13
C CYS A 78 -2.50 4.06 8.66
N TRP A 79 -1.48 3.23 8.34
CA TRP A 79 -1.05 2.95 6.97
C TRP A 79 -2.21 2.61 6.02
N ALA A 80 -3.19 1.83 6.49
CA ALA A 80 -4.34 1.41 5.68
C ALA A 80 -5.29 2.56 5.28
N LYS A 81 -5.24 3.70 5.99
CA LYS A 81 -5.98 4.93 5.64
C LYS A 81 -5.29 5.74 4.54
N HIS A 82 -4.05 5.40 4.20
CA HIS A 82 -3.29 6.02 3.12
C HIS A 82 -3.24 5.05 1.94
N GLU A 83 -4.22 5.13 1.03
CA GLU A 83 -4.37 4.20 -0.10
C GLU A 83 -3.06 3.93 -0.84
N GLY A 84 -2.32 4.99 -1.23
CA GLY A 84 -1.04 4.85 -1.90
C GLY A 84 0.02 4.13 -1.07
N LEU A 85 0.03 4.33 0.26
CA LEU A 85 0.94 3.62 1.15
C LEU A 85 0.57 2.14 1.29
N ALA A 86 -0.73 1.79 1.30
CA ALA A 86 -1.17 0.40 1.33
C ALA A 86 -0.68 -0.39 0.10
N TYR A 87 -0.78 0.20 -1.10
CA TYR A 87 -0.22 -0.40 -2.33
C TYR A 87 1.30 -0.55 -2.28
N GLU A 88 2.01 0.48 -1.79
CA GLU A 88 3.46 0.44 -1.64
C GLU A 88 3.92 -0.68 -0.68
N ILE A 89 3.22 -0.86 0.44
CA ILE A 89 3.50 -1.93 1.41
C ILE A 89 3.24 -3.30 0.77
N ALA A 90 2.10 -3.48 0.09
CA ALA A 90 1.77 -4.73 -0.58
C ALA A 90 2.83 -5.10 -1.63
N ALA A 91 3.15 -4.17 -2.54
CA ALA A 91 4.17 -4.40 -3.57
C ALA A 91 5.53 -4.76 -2.97
N LEU A 92 5.98 -4.05 -1.93
CA LEU A 92 7.24 -4.34 -1.24
C LEU A 92 7.23 -5.73 -0.57
N ALA A 93 6.10 -6.14 0.03
CA ALA A 93 5.95 -7.42 0.70
C ALA A 93 6.08 -8.59 -0.29
N PHE A 94 5.36 -8.53 -1.41
CA PHE A 94 5.45 -9.56 -2.47
C PHE A 94 6.82 -9.58 -3.14
N ALA A 95 7.38 -8.40 -3.48
CA ALA A 95 8.72 -8.31 -4.05
C ALA A 95 9.80 -8.94 -3.14
N ARG A 96 9.57 -8.98 -1.82
CA ARG A 96 10.48 -9.68 -0.91
C ARG A 96 10.45 -11.19 -1.11
N GLY A 97 9.27 -11.77 -1.33
CA GLY A 97 9.11 -13.20 -1.60
C GLY A 97 9.93 -13.60 -2.83
N ASP A 98 9.72 -12.90 -3.94
CA ASP A 98 10.44 -13.12 -5.19
C ASP A 98 11.96 -12.96 -5.01
N ALA A 99 12.38 -11.86 -4.37
CA ALA A 99 13.79 -11.54 -4.18
C ALA A 99 14.55 -12.53 -3.29
N TYR A 100 13.86 -13.28 -2.43
CA TYR A 100 14.46 -14.30 -1.56
C TYR A 100 14.35 -15.72 -2.15
N MET A 101 13.64 -15.88 -3.26
CA MET A 101 13.64 -17.11 -4.07
C MET A 101 14.71 -17.08 -5.17
N GLU A 102 15.08 -15.89 -5.65
CA GLU A 102 16.10 -15.70 -6.70
C GLU A 102 17.46 -15.25 -6.12
N ALA A 103 18.55 -15.91 -6.55
CA ALA A 103 19.90 -15.58 -6.09
C ALA A 103 20.33 -14.18 -6.56
N GLY A 104 20.74 -13.33 -5.61
CA GLY A 104 21.24 -11.97 -5.88
C GLY A 104 20.19 -10.86 -5.87
N SER A 105 18.90 -11.20 -5.86
CA SER A 105 17.80 -10.24 -5.87
C SER A 105 17.50 -9.62 -4.49
N SER A 106 18.00 -10.22 -3.40
CA SER A 106 17.79 -9.74 -2.02
C SER A 106 18.41 -8.37 -1.74
N VAL A 107 19.57 -8.06 -2.34
CA VAL A 107 20.20 -6.72 -2.21
C VAL A 107 19.34 -5.66 -2.88
N ILE A 108 18.79 -5.96 -4.06
CA ILE A 108 17.90 -5.06 -4.80
C ILE A 108 16.64 -4.78 -3.98
N TRP A 109 16.10 -5.77 -3.27
CA TRP A 109 14.97 -5.56 -2.37
C TRP A 109 15.30 -4.54 -1.26
N HIS A 110 16.49 -4.61 -0.66
CA HIS A 110 16.92 -3.62 0.33
C HIS A 110 17.06 -2.21 -0.26
N GLU A 111 17.53 -2.08 -1.50
CA GLU A 111 17.54 -0.78 -2.19
C GLU A 111 16.11 -0.25 -2.45
N GLN A 112 15.16 -1.13 -2.78
CA GLN A 112 13.76 -0.73 -2.93
C GLN A 112 13.12 -0.34 -1.60
N TYR A 113 13.52 -0.98 -0.48
CA TYR A 113 13.08 -0.58 0.86
C TYR A 113 13.51 0.86 1.21
N ASP A 114 14.75 1.24 0.92
CA ASP A 114 15.22 2.63 1.11
C ASP A 114 14.39 3.63 0.28
N ARG A 115 14.13 3.30 -0.98
CA ARG A 115 13.28 4.12 -1.86
C ARG A 115 11.83 4.16 -1.37
N PHE A 116 11.31 3.07 -0.80
CA PHE A 116 10.00 3.02 -0.17
C PHE A 116 9.92 4.01 0.99
N LEU A 117 10.92 4.08 1.87
CA LEU A 117 10.93 5.07 2.97
C LEU A 117 10.85 6.51 2.44
N THR A 118 11.55 6.80 1.35
CA THR A 118 11.47 8.12 0.69
C THR A 118 10.06 8.41 0.17
N ARG A 119 9.42 7.44 -0.52
CA ARG A 119 8.05 7.61 -1.04
C ARG A 119 7.01 7.68 0.07
N MET A 120 7.13 6.86 1.11
CA MET A 120 6.29 6.90 2.30
C MET A 120 6.35 8.29 2.95
N ASN A 121 7.55 8.82 3.20
CA ASN A 121 7.70 10.15 3.81
C ASN A 121 7.11 11.26 2.93
N LYS A 122 7.23 11.15 1.60
CA LYS A 122 6.56 12.05 0.66
C LYS A 122 5.03 11.95 0.75
N THR A 123 4.49 10.73 0.85
CA THR A 123 3.05 10.47 0.96
C THR A 123 2.46 11.02 2.26
N LEU A 124 3.17 10.85 3.39
CA LEU A 124 2.74 11.35 4.69
C LEU A 124 2.87 12.88 4.82
N GLY A 125 3.87 13.46 4.15
CA GLY A 125 4.11 14.90 4.15
C GLY A 125 4.29 15.45 5.57
N LYS A 126 3.75 16.66 5.82
CA LYS A 126 3.91 17.36 7.10
C LYS A 126 3.20 16.67 8.28
N ALA A 127 2.19 15.84 8.00
CA ALA A 127 1.42 15.12 9.03
C ALA A 127 2.07 13.78 9.44
N GLY A 128 3.25 13.45 8.90
CA GLY A 128 3.87 12.15 9.14
C GLY A 128 4.16 11.85 10.60
N ASP A 129 4.57 12.84 11.39
CA ASP A 129 4.85 12.66 12.81
C ASP A 129 3.58 12.34 13.61
N GLU A 130 2.46 12.98 13.27
CA GLU A 130 1.15 12.73 13.88
C GLU A 130 0.65 11.32 13.52
N CYS A 131 0.76 10.94 12.24
CA CYS A 131 0.37 9.62 11.76
C CYS A 131 1.10 8.51 12.54
N ARG A 132 2.39 8.68 12.83
CA ARG A 132 3.23 7.69 13.53
C ARG A 132 2.86 7.49 14.98
N VAL A 133 2.29 8.50 15.62
CA VAL A 133 1.75 8.39 16.99
C VAL A 133 0.25 8.06 17.01
N GLY A 134 -0.32 7.67 15.86
CA GLY A 134 -1.72 7.28 15.74
C GLY A 134 -2.72 8.44 15.70
N LYS A 135 -2.24 9.67 15.53
CA LYS A 135 -3.08 10.86 15.33
C LYS A 135 -3.26 11.09 13.84
N HIS A 136 -4.44 10.80 13.31
CA HIS A 136 -4.69 10.86 11.87
C HIS A 136 -5.88 11.76 11.57
N ASP A 137 -5.65 12.81 10.80
CA ASP A 137 -6.69 13.67 10.24
C ASP A 137 -7.23 13.09 8.93
N ASP A 138 -8.51 13.35 8.66
CA ASP A 138 -9.13 12.94 7.40
C ASP A 138 -8.47 13.62 6.20
N ARG A 139 -8.46 12.91 5.06
CA ARG A 139 -7.94 13.44 3.80
C ARG A 139 -8.67 14.76 3.47
N PRO A 140 -7.96 15.90 3.35
CA PRO A 140 -8.59 17.19 3.11
C PRO A 140 -9.51 17.17 1.88
N ALA A 141 -10.71 17.75 2.02
CA ALA A 141 -11.74 17.74 0.97
C ALA A 141 -11.23 18.25 -0.39
N ARG A 142 -10.31 19.23 -0.40
CA ARG A 142 -9.69 19.75 -1.63
C ARG A 142 -8.95 18.69 -2.48
N PHE A 143 -8.56 17.57 -1.89
CA PHE A 143 -7.89 16.45 -2.56
C PHE A 143 -8.83 15.30 -2.93
N GLN A 144 -10.13 15.42 -2.61
CA GLN A 144 -11.16 14.47 -2.96
C GLN A 144 -11.81 14.95 -4.28
N LEU A 145 -11.34 14.42 -5.41
CA LEU A 145 -11.79 14.83 -6.74
C LEU A 145 -13.28 14.56 -7.00
N ALA A 146 -13.91 13.67 -6.23
CA ALA A 146 -15.36 13.49 -6.26
C ALA A 146 -16.14 14.77 -5.88
N ALA A 147 -15.50 15.67 -5.14
CA ALA A 147 -16.02 16.99 -4.82
C ALA A 147 -15.61 18.08 -5.84
N TRP A 148 -14.80 17.74 -6.85
CA TRP A 148 -14.49 18.67 -7.92
C TRP A 148 -15.69 18.79 -8.88
N PRO A 149 -16.03 20.01 -9.34
CA PRO A 149 -17.06 20.18 -10.33
C PRO A 149 -16.66 19.41 -11.60
N THR A 150 -17.61 18.66 -12.15
CA THR A 150 -17.43 18.04 -13.46
C THR A 150 -17.60 19.12 -14.53
N ALA A 151 -16.89 19.00 -15.66
CA ALA A 151 -16.99 19.98 -16.75
C ALA A 151 -18.45 20.24 -17.21
N LYS A 152 -19.35 19.26 -17.07
CA LYS A 152 -20.79 19.42 -17.38
C LYS A 152 -21.54 20.32 -16.39
N THR A 153 -21.10 20.36 -15.13
CA THR A 153 -21.68 21.23 -14.09
C THR A 153 -21.33 22.69 -14.37
N GLU A 154 -20.10 22.96 -14.80
CA GLU A 154 -19.62 24.31 -15.10
C GLU A 154 -20.30 24.92 -16.35
N GLU A 155 -20.56 24.12 -17.39
CA GLU A 155 -21.29 24.58 -18.58
C GLU A 155 -22.73 24.98 -18.25
N THR A 156 -23.42 24.21 -17.41
CA THR A 156 -24.82 24.45 -17.01
C THR A 156 -24.94 25.68 -16.09
N GLU A 157 -24.00 25.87 -15.16
CA GLU A 157 -23.94 27.07 -14.30
C GLU A 157 -23.56 28.33 -15.08
N SER A 158 -22.67 28.20 -16.09
CA SER A 158 -22.32 29.33 -16.95
C SER A 158 -23.50 29.76 -17.81
N ALA A 159 -24.26 28.81 -18.38
CA ALA A 159 -25.42 29.08 -19.23
C ALA A 159 -26.55 29.77 -18.46
N GLY A 160 -26.88 29.30 -17.26
CA GLY A 160 -27.92 29.91 -16.42
C GLY A 160 -27.58 31.35 -15.97
N ARG A 161 -26.29 31.65 -15.75
CA ARG A 161 -25.85 33.01 -15.40
C ARG A 161 -25.94 34.00 -16.57
N VAL A 162 -25.85 33.54 -17.82
CA VAL A 162 -26.03 34.42 -19.00
C VAL A 162 -27.50 34.78 -19.20
N GLU A 163 -28.43 33.87 -18.88
CA GLU A 163 -29.88 34.12 -19.01
C GLU A 163 -30.43 35.07 -17.92
N GLU A 164 -29.90 35.03 -16.69
CA GLU A 164 -30.33 35.92 -15.60
C GLU A 164 -29.89 37.39 -15.78
N MET A 165 -28.80 37.64 -16.51
CA MET A 165 -28.33 39.01 -16.85
C MET A 165 -29.02 39.63 -18.08
N ALA A 166 -29.85 38.86 -18.79
CA ALA A 166 -30.54 39.30 -20.01
C ALA A 166 -32.03 39.62 -19.80
N GLY A 167 -32.52 39.59 -18.55
CA GLY A 167 -33.90 39.90 -18.14
C GLY A 167 -34.08 41.26 -17.49
#